data_AF-A0A959FY92-F1
#
_entry.id   AF-A0A959FY92-F1
#
_cell.length_a   1.000
_cell.length_b   1.000
_cell.length_c   1.000
_cell.angle_alpha   90.00
_cell.angle_beta   90.00
_cell.angle_gamma   90.00
#
_symmetry.space_group_name_H-M   'P 1'
#
loop_
_entity.id
_entity.type
_entity.pdbx_description
1 polymer ?
#
loop_
_entity_poly.entity_id
_entity_poly.type
_entity_poly.pdbx_seq_one_letter_code
_entity_poly.pdbx_strand_id
1 'polypeptide(L)'
;MIKDYIRFELFGELLLEKLIVVPPFRFQVPMPNEACFFYGLQGEGKVYSATETALIRSNEGVVLRCGNYLSDWLQHKDGKYCEAIAVH
;
A
#
# COMPACT_ATOMS: atom_id res chain seq x y z
N MET A 1 2.10 10.35 8.54
CA MET A 1 1.37 9.97 9.79
C MET A 1 0.18 9.12 9.41
N ILE A 2 -0.10 8.01 10.11
CA ILE A 2 -1.28 7.19 9.86
C ILE A 2 -2.50 7.94 10.41
N LYS A 3 -3.52 8.15 9.56
CA LYS A 3 -4.78 8.83 9.92
C LYS A 3 -5.85 7.81 10.29
N ASP A 4 -5.94 6.73 9.53
CA ASP A 4 -6.88 5.64 9.77
C ASP A 4 -6.28 4.34 9.24
N TYR A 5 -6.64 3.23 9.89
CA TYR A 5 -6.16 1.90 9.54
C TYR A 5 -7.19 0.85 9.91
N ILE A 6 -7.83 0.27 8.88
CA ILE A 6 -8.85 -0.75 9.02
C ILE A 6 -8.26 -2.08 8.58
N ARG A 7 -8.43 -3.13 9.39
CA ARG A 7 -7.95 -4.47 9.13
C ARG A 7 -9.11 -5.45 9.19
N PHE A 8 -9.12 -6.39 8.28
CA PHE A 8 -10.04 -7.52 8.24
C PHE A 8 -9.22 -8.81 8.24
N GLU A 9 -9.44 -9.62 9.27
CA GLU A 9 -8.71 -10.86 9.48
C GLU A 9 -9.62 -12.06 9.20
N LEU A 10 -9.07 -13.10 8.60
CA LEU A 10 -9.74 -14.37 8.36
C LEU A 10 -8.85 -15.51 8.88
N PHE A 11 -9.39 -16.34 9.76
CA PHE A 11 -8.64 -17.41 10.44
C PHE A 11 -7.38 -16.96 11.19
N GLY A 12 -7.33 -15.69 11.60
CA GLY A 12 -6.17 -15.10 12.31
C GLY A 12 -5.12 -14.50 11.38
N GLU A 13 -5.30 -14.58 10.06
CA GLU A 13 -4.43 -13.97 9.06
C GLU A 13 -5.06 -12.68 8.53
N LEU A 14 -4.24 -11.68 8.21
CA LEU A 14 -4.71 -10.44 7.61
C LEU A 14 -5.12 -10.71 6.16
N LEU A 15 -6.41 -10.60 5.84
CA LEU A 15 -6.92 -10.82 4.48
C LEU A 15 -7.02 -9.51 3.69
N LEU A 16 -7.50 -8.46 4.35
CA LEU A 16 -7.73 -7.17 3.71
C LEU A 16 -7.45 -6.05 4.69
N GLU A 17 -6.84 -4.98 4.18
CA GLU A 17 -6.61 -3.78 4.95
C GLU A 17 -6.83 -2.52 4.12
N LYS A 18 -7.20 -1.44 4.80
CA LYS A 18 -7.30 -0.11 4.23
C LYS A 18 -6.51 0.87 5.07
N LEU A 19 -5.60 1.59 4.44
CA LEU A 19 -4.70 2.52 5.08
C LEU A 19 -4.93 3.93 4.55
N ILE A 20 -5.13 4.89 5.46
CA ILE A 20 -5.19 6.32 5.15
C ILE A 20 -4.02 7.02 5.83
N VAL A 21 -3.17 7.69 5.05
CA VAL A 21 -1.96 8.35 5.55
C VAL A 21 -1.89 9.79 5.12
N VAL A 22 -1.27 10.62 5.96
CA VAL A 22 -0.85 11.97 5.58
C VAL A 22 0.53 11.88 4.94
N PRO A 23 0.68 12.23 3.64
CA PRO A 23 1.97 12.25 2.96
C PRO A 23 2.87 13.42 3.45
N PRO A 24 4.21 13.33 3.27
CA PRO A 24 4.93 12.18 2.76
C PRO A 24 4.94 11.04 3.79
N PHE A 25 4.80 9.80 3.32
CA PHE A 25 4.76 8.64 4.19
C PHE A 25 5.49 7.46 3.55
N ARG A 26 6.38 6.83 4.30
CA ARG A 26 7.16 5.67 3.87
C ARG A 26 6.92 4.52 4.84
N PHE A 27 6.69 3.32 4.32
CA PHE A 27 6.56 2.12 5.14
C PHE A 27 7.14 0.89 4.43
N GLN A 28 7.52 -0.10 5.24
CA GLN A 28 7.96 -1.40 4.77
C GLN A 28 6.77 -2.35 4.73
N VAL A 29 6.72 -3.19 3.70
CA VAL A 29 5.70 -4.23 3.54
C VAL A 29 6.43 -5.57 3.45
N PRO A 30 6.70 -6.21 4.59
CA PRO A 30 7.28 -7.55 4.62
C PRO A 30 6.19 -8.60 4.36
N MET A 31 6.29 -9.33 3.26
CA MET A 31 5.35 -10.40 2.87
C MET A 31 6.14 -11.69 2.65
N PRO A 32 6.55 -12.38 3.72
CA PRO A 32 7.47 -13.51 3.61
C PRO A 32 6.91 -14.68 2.80
N ASN A 33 5.60 -14.94 2.90
CA ASN A 33 4.95 -16.13 2.32
C ASN A 33 3.60 -15.84 1.66
N GLU A 34 3.30 -14.58 1.37
CA GLU A 34 2.02 -14.17 0.77
C GLU A 34 2.24 -13.21 -0.40
N ALA A 35 1.29 -13.16 -1.32
CA ALA A 35 1.24 -12.18 -2.39
C ALA A 35 0.19 -11.15 -2.04
N CYS A 36 0.36 -9.90 -2.47
CA CYS A 36 -0.58 -8.84 -2.15
C CYS A 36 -1.06 -8.14 -3.42
N PHE A 37 -2.37 -8.01 -3.55
CA PHE A 37 -2.96 -7.06 -4.48
C PHE A 37 -3.10 -5.71 -3.77
N PHE A 38 -2.33 -4.73 -4.24
CA PHE A 38 -2.25 -3.41 -3.64
C PHE A 38 -2.89 -2.37 -4.58
N TYR A 39 -3.91 -1.66 -4.09
CA TYR A 39 -4.75 -0.77 -4.89
C TYR A 39 -4.77 0.66 -4.34
N GLY A 40 -4.41 1.63 -5.17
CA GLY A 40 -4.46 3.05 -4.80
C GLY A 40 -5.86 3.63 -4.98
N LEU A 41 -6.48 4.14 -3.90
CA LEU A 41 -7.75 4.86 -3.96
C LEU A 41 -7.53 6.37 -4.14
N GLN A 42 -6.57 6.93 -3.42
CA GLN A 42 -6.25 8.36 -3.48
C GLN A 42 -4.76 8.60 -3.30
N GLY A 43 -4.22 9.54 -4.08
CA GLY A 43 -2.80 9.90 -4.05
C GLY A 43 -1.97 9.12 -5.08
N GLU A 44 -0.66 9.26 -4.96
CA GLU A 44 0.32 8.55 -5.78
C GLU A 44 1.39 7.96 -4.86
N GLY A 45 1.84 6.75 -5.19
CA GLY A 45 2.92 6.10 -4.50
C GLY A 45 3.85 5.35 -5.42
N LYS A 46 5.01 4.98 -4.88
CA LYS A 46 5.98 4.09 -5.52
C LYS A 46 6.21 2.90 -4.61
N VAL A 47 6.18 1.71 -5.17
CA VAL A 47 6.60 0.48 -4.49
C VAL A 47 7.90 0.01 -5.10
N TYR A 48 8.87 -0.24 -4.23
CA TYR A 48 10.21 -0.69 -4.57
C TYR A 48 10.37 -2.13 -4.11
N SER A 49 10.89 -2.97 -5.00
CA SER A 49 11.43 -4.29 -4.66
C SER A 49 12.95 -4.30 -4.92
N ALA A 50 13.58 -5.46 -4.77
CA ALA A 50 15.00 -5.61 -5.10
C ALA A 50 15.31 -5.42 -6.60
N THR A 51 14.34 -5.66 -7.48
CA THR A 51 14.56 -5.72 -8.94
C THR A 51 13.74 -4.72 -9.73
N GLU A 52 12.68 -4.17 -9.16
CA GLU A 52 11.74 -3.32 -9.88
C GLU A 52 11.20 -2.18 -9.01
N THR A 53 10.68 -1.17 -9.68
CA THR A 53 9.89 -0.09 -9.07
C THR A 53 8.59 0.01 -9.83
N ALA A 54 7.48 -0.09 -9.11
CA ALA A 54 6.14 0.08 -9.64
C ALA A 54 5.57 1.42 -9.15
N LEU A 55 4.86 2.12 -10.05
CA LEU A 55 4.09 3.30 -9.70
C LEU A 55 2.66 2.89 -9.39
N ILE A 56 2.06 3.48 -8.37
CA ILE A 56 0.68 3.26 -7.98
C ILE A 56 -0.03 4.61 -8.02
N ARG A 57 -0.99 4.75 -8.91
CA ARG A 57 -1.86 5.92 -8.96
C ARG A 57 -3.25 5.59 -8.41
N SER A 58 -4.02 6.65 -8.19
CA SER A 58 -5.43 6.51 -7.86
C SER A 58 -6.16 5.74 -8.97
N ASN A 59 -6.97 4.76 -8.57
CA ASN A 59 -7.69 3.80 -9.40
C ASN A 59 -6.82 2.78 -10.15
N GLU A 60 -5.56 2.61 -9.75
CA GLU A 60 -4.66 1.58 -10.29
C GLU A 60 -4.27 0.57 -9.20
N GLY A 61 -4.03 -0.67 -9.62
CA GLY A 61 -3.59 -1.76 -8.75
C GLY A 61 -2.30 -2.40 -9.25
N VAL A 62 -1.49 -2.88 -8.30
CA VAL A 62 -0.28 -3.66 -8.54
C VAL A 62 -0.37 -4.98 -7.79
N VAL A 63 0.14 -6.05 -8.39
CA VAL A 63 0.26 -7.35 -7.73
C VAL A 63 1.70 -7.52 -7.29
N LEU A 64 1.91 -7.60 -5.99
CA LEU A 64 3.18 -7.86 -5.34
C LEU A 64 3.27 -9.36 -5.04
N ARG A 65 4.40 -9.99 -5.34
CA ARG A 65 4.66 -11.38 -4.92
C ARG A 65 5.13 -11.41 -3.46
N CYS A 66 5.47 -12.59 -2.96
CA CYS A 66 6.18 -12.68 -1.69
C CYS A 66 7.55 -12.00 -1.78
N GLY A 67 7.92 -11.28 -0.72
CA GLY A 67 9.16 -10.53 -0.65
C GLY A 67 9.12 -9.36 0.31
N ASN A 68 10.15 -8.52 0.22
CA ASN A 68 10.26 -7.30 1.00
C ASN A 68 10.10 -6.10 0.07
N TYR A 69 9.16 -5.24 0.42
CA TYR A 69 8.87 -4.05 -0.36
C TYR A 69 9.00 -2.80 0.50
N LEU A 70 9.40 -1.70 -0.14
CA LEU A 70 9.30 -0.37 0.43
C LEU A 70 8.23 0.39 -0.34
N SER A 71 7.35 1.08 0.37
CA SER A 71 6.31 1.90 -0.24
C SER A 71 6.46 3.36 0.17
N ASP A 72 6.53 4.24 -0.81
CA ASP A 72 6.53 5.69 -0.65
C ASP A 72 5.23 6.27 -1.15
N TRP A 73 4.58 7.08 -0.31
CA TRP A 73 3.37 7.81 -0.64
C TRP A 73 3.63 9.28 -0.60
N LEU A 74 3.38 9.93 -1.73
CA LEU A 74 3.56 11.35 -1.92
C LEU A 74 2.20 11.99 -2.20
N GLN A 75 2.10 13.27 -1.86
CA GLN A 75 0.91 14.04 -2.17
C GLN A 75 0.81 14.21 -3.68
N HIS A 76 -0.34 13.87 -4.25
CA HIS A 76 -0.65 14.12 -5.66
C HIS A 76 -1.92 14.97 -5.74
N LYS A 77 -1.80 16.22 -6.22
CA LYS A 77 -2.84 17.28 -6.23
C LYS A 77 -3.27 17.73 -4.81
N ASP A 78 -4.33 18.55 -4.70
CA ASP A 78 -4.87 19.15 -3.45
C ASP A 78 -5.33 18.15 -2.35
N GLY A 79 -5.11 16.85 -2.53
CA GLY A 79 -5.51 15.83 -1.56
C GLY A 79 -4.66 15.90 -0.29
N LYS A 80 -5.30 16.02 0.88
CA LYS A 80 -4.60 16.10 2.19
C LYS A 80 -4.06 14.75 2.70
N TYR A 81 -4.47 13.66 2.06
CA TYR A 81 -4.15 12.30 2.47
C TYR A 81 -4.07 11.37 1.25
N CYS A 82 -3.35 10.27 1.42
CA CYS A 82 -3.34 9.14 0.51
C CYS A 82 -4.14 8.00 1.12
N GLU A 83 -4.79 7.22 0.28
CA GLU A 83 -5.62 6.08 0.67
C GLU A 83 -5.34 4.89 -0.24
N ALA A 84 -5.17 3.72 0.35
CA ALA A 84 -4.93 2.48 -0.37
C ALA A 84 -5.58 1.29 0.32
N ILE A 85 -5.86 0.25 -0.47
CA ILE A 85 -6.33 -1.06 -0.01
C ILE A 85 -5.25 -2.09 -0.35
N ALA A 86 -5.01 -3.01 0.58
CA ALA A 86 -4.20 -4.20 0.34
C ALA A 86 -5.05 -5.45 0.58
N VAL A 87 -4.95 -6.43 -0.32
CA VAL A 87 -5.58 -7.75 -0.20
C VAL A 87 -4.45 -8.78 -0.24
N HIS A 88 -4.37 -9.63 0.79
CA HIS A 88 -3.32 -10.63 0.96
C HIS A 88 -3.84 -12.05 0.69
#